data_AF-A0A699V4V2-F1
#
_entry.id   AF-A0A699V4V2-F1
#
_cell.length_a   1.000
_cell.length_b   1.000
_cell.length_c   1.000
_cell.angle_alpha   90.00
_cell.angle_beta   90.00
_cell.angle_gamma   90.00
#
_symmetry.space_group_name_H-M   'P 1'
#
loop_
_entity.id
_entity.type
_entity.pdbx_description
1 polymer ?
#
loop_
_entity_poly.entity_id
_entity_poly.type
_entity_poly.pdbx_seq_one_letter_code
_entity_poly.pdbx_strand_id
1 'polypeptide(L)'
;YVGPFKVLERIGDVSYKLNLPEELSRVHNTFHVSNLKRCHADEPLAVPLDGLHFDDKLQFVEDLVEIVDRKVKRLKRSQIP
;
A
#
# COMPACT_ATOMS: atom_id res chain seq x y z
N TYR A 1 3.87 -1.93 -2.25
CA TYR A 1 2.78 -2.76 -2.82
C TYR A 1 2.41 -3.78 -1.78
N VAL A 2 1.12 -3.91 -1.49
CA VAL A 2 0.62 -4.75 -0.40
C VAL A 2 0.11 -6.04 -1.02
N GLY A 3 0.80 -7.16 -0.78
CA GLY A 3 0.37 -8.53 -1.10
C GLY A 3 -0.08 -8.82 -2.54
N PRO A 4 -0.11 -10.11 -2.94
CA PRO A 4 -0.92 -10.55 -4.06
C PRO A 4 -2.37 -10.75 -3.60
N PHE A 5 -3.32 -10.09 -4.27
CA PHE A 5 -4.76 -10.34 -4.06
C PHE A 5 -5.36 -11.00 -5.29
N LYS A 6 -6.31 -11.92 -5.06
CA LYS A 6 -7.07 -12.55 -6.15
C LYS A 6 -8.08 -11.56 -6.72
N VAL A 7 -8.18 -11.47 -8.03
CA VAL A 7 -9.26 -10.72 -8.70
C VAL A 7 -10.54 -11.55 -8.62
N LEU A 8 -11.58 -10.99 -8.02
CA LEU A 8 -12.92 -11.59 -7.98
C LEU A 8 -13.70 -11.27 -9.26
N GLU A 9 -13.63 -10.02 -9.70
CA GLU A 9 -14.42 -9.53 -10.82
C GLU A 9 -13.73 -8.35 -11.50
N ARG A 10 -13.96 -8.18 -12.80
CA ARG A 10 -13.60 -6.96 -13.55
C ARG A 10 -14.83 -6.07 -13.65
N ILE A 11 -14.75 -4.85 -13.13
CA ILE A 11 -15.84 -3.87 -13.14
C ILE A 11 -15.53 -2.83 -14.21
N GLY A 12 -16.23 -2.93 -15.35
CA GLY A 12 -15.97 -2.08 -16.51
C GLY A 12 -14.54 -2.26 -17.04
N ASP A 13 -14.06 -1.28 -17.80
CA ASP A 13 -12.74 -1.44 -18.44
C ASP A 13 -11.57 -1.16 -17.51
N VAL A 14 -11.79 -0.37 -16.47
CA VAL A 14 -10.73 0.30 -15.71
C VAL A 14 -10.71 -0.04 -14.23
N SER A 15 -11.58 -0.92 -13.75
CA SER A 15 -11.63 -1.29 -12.33
C SER A 15 -11.71 -2.81 -12.13
N TYR A 16 -11.18 -3.27 -11.01
CA TYR A 16 -11.24 -4.66 -10.57
C TYR A 16 -11.67 -4.75 -9.12
N LYS A 17 -12.49 -5.76 -8.82
CA LYS A 17 -12.84 -6.17 -7.47
C LYS A 17 -11.85 -7.23 -7.00
N LEU A 18 -11.23 -7.03 -5.85
CA LEU A 18 -10.23 -7.92 -5.27
C LEU A 18 -10.79 -8.69 -4.07
N ASN A 19 -10.28 -9.88 -3.84
CA ASN A 19 -10.53 -10.63 -2.62
C ASN A 19 -9.57 -10.10 -1.55
N LEU A 20 -10.05 -9.12 -0.78
CA LEU A 20 -9.30 -8.57 0.34
C LEU A 20 -9.53 -9.44 1.58
N PRO A 21 -8.49 -9.65 2.40
CA PRO A 21 -8.62 -10.35 3.65
C PRO A 21 -9.26 -9.43 4.71
N GLU A 22 -9.70 -10.00 5.83
CA GLU A 22 -10.57 -9.32 6.81
C GLU A 22 -9.89 -8.12 7.48
N GLU A 23 -8.56 -8.13 7.56
CA GLU A 23 -7.72 -7.03 8.05
C GLU A 23 -7.91 -5.75 7.21
N LEU A 24 -8.33 -5.89 5.95
CA LEU A 24 -8.62 -4.78 5.02
C LEU A 24 -10.12 -4.55 4.82
N SER A 25 -10.98 -5.08 5.68
CA SER A 25 -12.44 -4.96 5.57
C SER A 25 -12.95 -3.51 5.50
N ARG A 26 -12.19 -2.55 6.06
CA ARG A 26 -12.48 -1.11 5.99
C ARG A 26 -12.19 -0.50 4.60
N VAL A 27 -11.36 -1.15 3.79
CA VAL A 27 -10.97 -0.68 2.46
C VAL A 27 -11.96 -1.18 1.42
N HIS A 28 -12.36 -0.31 0.49
CA HIS A 28 -13.17 -0.74 -0.64
C HIS A 28 -12.41 -1.77 -1.48
N ASN A 29 -13.04 -2.91 -1.73
CA ASN A 29 -12.44 -3.99 -2.51
C ASN A 29 -12.39 -3.71 -4.02
N THR A 30 -12.81 -2.53 -4.48
CA THR A 30 -12.79 -2.14 -5.89
C THR A 30 -11.69 -1.13 -6.14
N PHE A 31 -10.75 -1.47 -7.03
CA PHE A 31 -9.56 -0.68 -7.33
C PHE A 31 -9.48 -0.37 -8.82
N HIS A 32 -9.06 0.85 -9.14
CA HIS A 32 -8.75 1.25 -10.51
C HIS A 32 -7.43 0.59 -10.98
N VAL A 33 -7.32 0.27 -12.27
CA VAL A 33 -6.16 -0.41 -12.87
C VAL A 33 -4.84 0.31 -12.63
N SER A 34 -4.83 1.63 -12.53
CA SER A 34 -3.63 2.42 -12.22
C SER A 34 -3.05 2.14 -10.84
N ASN A 35 -3.88 1.69 -9.90
CA ASN A 35 -3.50 1.40 -8.52
C ASN A 35 -3.01 -0.04 -8.36
N LEU A 36 -3.12 -0.86 -9.41
CA LEU A 36 -2.75 -2.26 -9.41
C LEU A 36 -1.42 -2.45 -10.15
N LYS A 37 -0.59 -3.34 -9.61
CA LYS A 37 0.60 -3.82 -10.31
C LYS A 37 0.45 -5.31 -10.53
N ARG A 38 0.67 -5.74 -11.78
CA ARG A 38 0.62 -7.16 -12.14
C ARG A 38 1.69 -7.90 -11.34
N CYS A 39 1.25 -8.85 -10.51
CA CYS A 39 2.16 -9.73 -9.80
C CYS A 39 2.61 -10.85 -10.76
N HIS A 40 3.92 -11.02 -10.90
CA HIS A 40 4.54 -12.07 -11.72
C HIS A 40 5.13 -13.20 -10.88
N ALA A 41 4.92 -13.18 -9.55
CA ALA A 41 5.42 -14.21 -8.68
C ALA A 41 4.54 -15.48 -8.79
N ASP A 42 5.18 -16.61 -9.08
CA ASP A 42 4.54 -17.94 -9.06
C ASP A 42 4.14 -18.38 -7.63
N GLU A 43 4.70 -17.74 -6.61
CA GLU A 43 4.45 -18.00 -5.19
C GLU A 43 4.04 -16.70 -4.47
N PRO A 44 3.02 -16.73 -3.59
CA PRO A 44 2.60 -15.53 -2.89
C PRO A 44 3.68 -15.09 -1.90
N LEU A 45 4.52 -14.14 -2.31
CA LEU A 45 5.31 -13.29 -1.40
C LEU A 45 4.37 -12.34 -0.65
N ALA A 46 3.38 -12.90 0.05
CA ALA A 46 2.48 -12.16 0.89
C ALA A 46 3.29 -11.64 2.08
N VAL A 47 3.67 -10.37 1.99
CA VAL A 47 4.15 -9.62 3.16
C VAL A 47 3.03 -9.69 4.21
N PRO A 48 3.31 -10.11 5.45
CA PRO A 48 2.31 -10.15 6.52
C PRO A 48 1.62 -8.78 6.66
N LEU A 49 0.30 -8.79 6.72
CA LEU A 49 -0.52 -7.58 6.86
C LEU A 49 -0.60 -7.07 8.32
N ASP A 50 0.06 -7.75 9.26
CA ASP A 50 -0.01 -7.47 10.71
C ASP A 50 0.36 -6.04 11.10
N GLY A 51 1.08 -5.28 10.25
CA GLY A 51 1.43 -3.88 10.48
C GLY A 51 0.54 -2.85 9.78
N LEU A 52 -0.54 -3.26 9.11
CA LEU A 52 -1.40 -2.37 8.31
C LEU A 52 -2.64 -1.93 9.09
N HIS A 53 -2.45 -1.10 10.12
CA HIS A 53 -3.57 -0.62 10.91
C HIS A 53 -4.22 0.59 10.20
N PHE A 54 -5.51 0.51 9.88
CA PHE A 54 -6.26 1.63 9.32
C PHE A 54 -7.00 2.37 10.43
N ASP A 55 -6.59 3.60 10.71
CA ASP A 55 -7.32 4.49 11.64
C ASP A 55 -8.76 4.73 11.12
N ASP A 56 -9.68 5.19 11.98
CA ASP A 56 -11.08 5.47 11.66
C ASP A 56 -11.26 6.53 10.56
N LYS A 57 -10.17 7.24 10.20
CA LYS A 57 -10.07 8.17 9.08
C LYS A 57 -9.60 7.52 7.76
N LEU A 58 -9.49 6.19 7.70
CA LEU A 58 -8.92 5.41 6.59
C LEU A 58 -7.47 5.81 6.23
N GLN A 59 -6.75 6.40 7.18
CA GLN A 59 -5.34 6.71 7.01
C GLN A 59 -4.53 5.44 7.21
N PHE A 60 -3.62 5.20 6.26
CA PHE A 60 -2.65 4.11 6.34
C PHE A 60 -1.71 4.42 7.50
N VAL A 61 -1.89 3.78 8.65
CA VAL A 61 -0.88 3.71 9.69
C VAL A 61 -0.05 2.48 9.34
N GLU A 62 0.75 2.58 8.29
CA GLU A 62 2.04 1.90 8.38
C GLU A 62 2.64 2.45 9.67
N ASP A 63 3.14 1.59 10.56
CA ASP A 63 4.10 2.04 11.56
C ASP A 63 5.12 2.86 10.76
N LEU A 64 4.97 4.18 10.82
CA LEU A 64 5.97 5.11 10.38
C LEU A 64 7.09 4.80 11.35
N VAL A 65 7.93 3.83 11.00
CA VAL A 65 9.31 3.85 11.44
C VAL A 65 9.72 5.24 11.01
N GLU A 66 9.70 6.17 11.99
CA GLU A 66 10.13 7.53 11.77
C GLU A 66 11.39 7.40 10.94
N ILE A 67 11.41 8.04 9.78
CA ILE A 67 12.65 8.12 9.03
C ILE A 67 13.55 9.04 9.87
N VAL A 68 14.19 8.46 10.89
CA VAL A 68 15.08 9.12 11.86
C VAL A 68 16.39 9.53 11.18
N ASP A 69 16.60 9.21 9.89
CA ASP A 69 17.76 9.67 9.14
C ASP A 69 17.41 10.82 8.19
N ARG A 70 17.08 11.97 8.78
CA ARG A 70 17.06 13.26 8.07
C ARG A 70 18.50 13.76 7.94
N LYS A 71 19.23 13.24 6.95
CA LYS A 71 20.62 13.62 6.73
C LYS A 71 20.71 15.02 6.12
N VAL A 72 20.92 15.99 6.98
CA VAL A 72 20.96 17.40 6.64
C VAL A 72 22.12 17.70 5.68
N LYS A 73 21.82 18.14 4.45
CA LYS A 73 22.85 18.52 3.47
C LYS A 73 23.23 19.99 3.63
N ARG A 74 24.52 20.23 3.83
CA ARG A 74 25.10 21.58 3.96
C ARG A 74 25.60 22.08 2.61
N LEU A 75 24.96 23.11 2.07
CA LEU A 75 25.42 23.88 0.91
C LEU A 75 26.27 25.07 1.38
N LYS A 76 26.98 25.74 0.45
CA LYS A 76 27.90 26.85 0.76
C LYS A 76 27.26 28.01 1.54
N ARG A 77 25.93 28.17 1.48
CA ARG A 77 25.23 29.30 2.12
C ARG A 77 23.95 28.91 2.89
N SER A 78 23.60 27.63 2.94
CA SER A 78 22.39 27.18 3.63
C SER A 78 22.46 25.70 3.95
N GLN A 79 21.59 25.28 4.86
CA GLN A 79 21.49 23.92 5.33
C GLN A 79 20.03 23.47 5.12
N ILE A 80 19.85 22.38 4.37
CA ILE A 80 18.52 21.84 4.08
C ILE A 80 18.39 20.53 4.82
N PRO A 81 17.45 20.42 5.75
CA PRO A 81 17.23 19.18 6.47
C PRO A 81 16.48 18.19 5.58
#